data_AF-A0A955Q862-F1
#
_entry.id   AF-A0A955Q862-F1
#
_cell.length_a   1.000
_cell.length_b   1.000
_cell.length_c   1.000
_cell.angle_alpha   90.00
_cell.angle_beta   90.00
_cell.angle_gamma   90.00
#
_symmetry.space_group_name_H-M   'P 1'
#
loop_
_entity.id
_entity.type
_entity.pdbx_description
1 polymer ?
#
loop_
_entity_poly.entity_id
_entity_poly.type
_entity_poly.pdbx_seq_one_letter_code
_entity_poly.pdbx_strand_id
1 'polypeptide(L)'
;MFIVTNREVDDHNEKKGVERFGKKLNPNGALELRMAEASKEKGGWNVNILPDVLTPKLKKEVGLQAGETVYASQYVARKILSRVNPTRGRKLKIPGTSSRSKGRNFLLFIHGFNNDMKAVLERAHNLETLYDVEVLAFTWPANGGGLAGVASYKSDKRDAKASTGALDRVLEYVQKILQIFNQEAIDLVRKEARVKYPNDPEKQNRYIATVVDKDCPFTVNAMFHSMGNYLYKHLLLSSSSGGAGLIFDNVVLAAA
;
A
#
# COMPACT_ATOMS: atom_id res chain seq x y z
N MET A 1 9.37 -3.59 -1.85
CA MET A 1 7.93 -3.38 -2.05
C MET A 1 7.11 -3.93 -0.90
N PHE A 2 5.85 -3.52 -0.82
CA PHE A 2 4.86 -4.08 0.11
C PHE A 2 3.70 -4.70 -0.65
N ILE A 3 3.07 -5.68 -0.03
CA ILE A 3 1.95 -6.45 -0.59
C ILE A 3 0.79 -6.35 0.38
N VAL A 4 -0.42 -6.15 -0.16
CA VAL A 4 -1.68 -6.40 0.52
C VAL A 4 -2.40 -7.49 -0.25
N THR A 5 -2.92 -8.49 0.43
CA THR A 5 -3.54 -9.64 -0.21
C THR A 5 -4.77 -10.11 0.55
N ASN A 6 -5.78 -10.59 -0.17
CA ASN A 6 -6.85 -11.40 0.41
C ASN A 6 -6.71 -12.90 0.09
N ARG A 7 -5.51 -13.32 -0.34
CA ARG A 7 -5.14 -14.73 -0.46
C ARG A 7 -4.97 -15.35 0.92
N GLU A 8 -5.11 -16.67 0.99
CA GLU A 8 -4.58 -17.45 2.11
C GLU A 8 -3.06 -17.22 2.21
N VAL A 9 -2.53 -17.14 3.42
CA VAL A 9 -1.10 -16.99 3.68
C VAL A 9 -0.64 -18.03 4.69
N ASP A 10 0.61 -18.45 4.57
CA ASP A 10 1.28 -19.31 5.53
C ASP A 10 1.86 -18.48 6.68
N ASP A 11 1.11 -18.43 7.78
CA ASP A 11 1.50 -17.79 9.04
C ASP A 11 2.51 -18.61 9.85
N HIS A 12 2.57 -19.92 9.64
CA HIS A 12 3.40 -20.84 10.41
C HIS A 12 4.84 -20.90 9.88
N ASN A 13 5.13 -20.24 8.75
CA ASN A 13 6.44 -20.24 8.08
C ASN A 13 6.87 -21.65 7.65
N GLU A 14 5.91 -22.51 7.31
CA GLU A 14 6.17 -23.86 6.78
C GLU A 14 6.74 -23.81 5.35
N LYS A 15 6.39 -22.78 4.58
CA LYS A 15 6.79 -22.53 3.19
C LYS A 15 7.76 -21.36 3.11
N LYS A 16 8.45 -21.26 1.97
CA LYS A 16 9.47 -20.22 1.74
C LYS A 16 9.11 -19.31 0.57
N GLY A 17 9.56 -18.06 0.64
CA GLY A 17 9.40 -17.08 -0.43
C GLY A 17 7.95 -16.91 -0.88
N VAL A 18 7.71 -16.94 -2.20
CA VAL A 18 6.37 -16.73 -2.78
C VAL A 18 5.38 -17.84 -2.48
N GLU A 19 5.84 -19.03 -2.10
CA GLU A 19 4.96 -20.17 -1.79
C GLU A 19 4.15 -19.95 -0.50
N ARG A 20 4.55 -18.96 0.29
CA ARG A 20 3.82 -18.50 1.47
C ARG A 20 2.47 -17.87 1.13
N PHE A 21 2.24 -17.48 -0.12
CA PHE A 21 0.93 -17.04 -0.59
C PHE A 21 0.24 -18.21 -1.27
N GLY A 22 -0.90 -18.60 -0.75
CA GLY A 22 -1.66 -19.67 -1.36
C GLY A 22 -2.50 -19.23 -2.55
N LYS A 23 -3.27 -20.20 -3.04
CA LYS A 23 -4.02 -20.09 -4.28
C LYS A 23 -5.49 -19.80 -4.01
N LYS A 24 -5.96 -19.83 -2.78
CA LYS A 24 -7.36 -19.54 -2.46
C LYS A 24 -7.49 -18.20 -1.76
N LEU A 25 -8.73 -17.71 -1.70
CA LEU A 25 -9.10 -16.62 -0.81
C LEU A 25 -8.77 -17.03 0.63
N ASN A 26 -8.57 -16.04 1.47
CA ASN A 26 -8.38 -16.25 2.89
C ASN A 26 -9.57 -17.05 3.48
N PRO A 27 -9.32 -18.12 4.27
CA PRO A 27 -10.38 -18.95 4.84
C PRO A 27 -11.32 -18.18 5.78
N ASN A 28 -10.87 -17.07 6.36
CA ASN A 28 -11.70 -16.20 7.21
C ASN A 28 -12.60 -15.25 6.40
N GLY A 29 -12.52 -15.29 5.07
CA GLY A 29 -13.34 -14.52 4.15
C GLY A 29 -12.56 -13.56 3.27
N ALA A 30 -13.18 -13.13 2.17
CA ALA A 30 -12.53 -12.31 1.14
C ALA A 30 -12.14 -10.90 1.61
N LEU A 31 -12.66 -10.43 2.76
CA LEU A 31 -12.35 -9.14 3.38
C LEU A 31 -11.16 -9.22 4.35
N GLU A 32 -10.69 -10.42 4.67
CA GLU A 32 -9.52 -10.63 5.53
C GLU A 32 -8.26 -10.29 4.73
N LEU A 33 -7.69 -9.12 5.03
CA LEU A 33 -6.52 -8.58 4.36
C LEU A 33 -5.26 -8.92 5.14
N ARG A 34 -4.28 -9.49 4.46
CA ARG A 34 -2.95 -9.79 4.99
C ARG A 34 -1.91 -8.91 4.30
N MET A 35 -0.87 -8.55 5.04
CA MET A 35 0.20 -7.70 4.53
C MET A 35 1.54 -8.43 4.58
N ALA A 36 2.42 -8.12 3.64
CA ALA A 36 3.75 -8.69 3.59
C ALA A 36 4.77 -7.69 3.04
N GLU A 37 6.01 -7.86 3.46
CA GLU A 37 7.17 -7.22 2.84
C GLU A 37 7.86 -8.23 1.93
N ALA A 38 8.28 -7.78 0.74
CA ALA A 38 9.02 -8.60 -0.20
C ALA A 38 10.25 -7.86 -0.75
N SER A 39 11.36 -8.59 -0.83
CA SER A 39 12.62 -8.15 -1.39
C SER A 39 13.16 -9.18 -2.38
N LYS A 40 13.72 -8.69 -3.49
CA LYS A 40 14.40 -9.52 -4.48
C LYS A 40 15.84 -9.74 -4.06
N GLU A 41 16.23 -11.00 -3.89
CA GLU A 41 17.58 -11.42 -3.52
C GLU A 41 18.18 -12.33 -4.62
N LYS A 42 19.49 -12.62 -4.57
CA LYS A 42 20.16 -13.47 -5.58
C LYS A 42 19.52 -14.86 -5.73
N GLY A 43 18.93 -15.39 -4.66
CA GLY A 43 18.27 -16.70 -4.63
C GLY A 43 16.76 -16.67 -4.93
N GLY A 44 16.18 -15.52 -5.25
CA GLY A 44 14.75 -15.36 -5.50
C GLY A 44 14.10 -14.34 -4.56
N TRP A 45 12.81 -14.53 -4.30
CA TRP A 45 12.01 -13.62 -3.49
C TRP A 45 12.07 -14.01 -2.01
N ASN A 46 12.57 -13.09 -1.19
CA ASN A 46 12.40 -13.15 0.25
C ASN A 46 11.08 -12.48 0.63
N VAL A 47 10.26 -13.16 1.42
CA VAL A 47 8.89 -12.75 1.77
C VAL A 47 8.72 -12.87 3.28
N ASN A 48 8.35 -11.75 3.89
CA ASN A 48 8.02 -11.65 5.31
C ASN A 48 6.54 -11.29 5.46
N ILE A 49 5.71 -12.26 5.85
CA ILE A 49 4.30 -12.01 6.19
C ILE A 49 4.26 -11.24 7.50
N LEU A 50 3.56 -10.11 7.51
CA LEU A 50 3.43 -9.28 8.70
C LEU A 50 2.34 -9.85 9.62
N PRO A 51 2.55 -9.81 10.96
CA PRO A 51 1.51 -10.16 11.90
C PRO A 51 0.40 -9.10 11.85
N ASP A 52 -0.84 -9.48 12.14
CA ASP A 52 -1.96 -8.53 12.16
C ASP A 52 -1.70 -7.38 13.15
N VAL A 53 -1.35 -7.74 14.39
CA VAL A 53 -0.90 -6.82 15.43
C VAL A 53 0.63 -6.77 15.48
N LEU A 54 1.20 -5.57 15.45
CA LEU A 54 2.64 -5.37 15.47
C LEU A 54 3.28 -5.82 16.78
N THR A 55 4.40 -6.53 16.65
CA THR A 55 5.28 -6.83 17.78
C THR A 55 6.02 -5.56 18.24
N PRO A 56 6.52 -5.51 19.50
CA PRO A 56 7.33 -4.39 19.97
C PRO A 56 8.55 -4.09 19.07
N LYS A 57 9.15 -5.13 18.47
CA LYS A 57 10.24 -4.99 17.50
C LYS A 57 9.80 -4.21 16.27
N LEU A 58 8.70 -4.62 15.62
CA LEU A 58 8.19 -3.94 14.42
C LEU A 58 7.74 -2.50 14.71
N LYS A 59 7.12 -2.24 15.88
CA LYS A 59 6.76 -0.86 16.29
C LYS A 59 8.00 0.03 16.37
N LYS A 60 9.08 -0.46 16.99
CA LYS A 60 10.36 0.27 17.08
C LYS A 60 10.94 0.60 15.70
N GLU A 61 10.82 -0.31 14.74
CA GLU A 61 11.33 -0.11 13.37
C GLU A 61 10.64 1.00 12.56
N VAL A 62 9.47 1.47 13.02
CA VAL A 62 8.71 2.57 12.40
C VAL A 62 8.47 3.74 13.38
N GLY A 63 9.17 3.76 14.51
CA GLY A 63 9.12 4.86 15.47
C GLY A 63 7.78 4.98 16.20
N LEU A 64 7.09 3.86 16.41
CA LEU A 64 5.85 3.79 17.17
C LEU A 64 6.09 3.34 18.61
N GLN A 65 5.26 3.82 19.53
CA GLN A 65 5.35 3.46 20.95
C GLN A 65 4.84 2.04 21.21
N ALA A 66 5.42 1.37 22.20
CA ALA A 66 5.12 -0.04 22.48
C ALA A 66 3.70 -0.26 23.08
N GLY A 67 3.15 0.74 23.79
CA GLY A 67 1.96 0.59 24.63
C GLY A 67 0.61 0.57 23.91
N GLU A 68 0.54 1.00 22.65
CA GLU A 68 -0.72 1.05 21.90
C GLU A 68 -0.85 -0.16 20.96
N THR A 69 -2.07 -0.69 20.79
CA THR A 69 -2.34 -1.72 19.78
C THR A 69 -2.23 -1.09 18.39
N VAL A 70 -1.27 -1.57 17.60
CA VAL A 70 -1.02 -1.08 16.25
C VAL A 70 -1.00 -2.26 15.29
N TYR A 71 -1.58 -2.05 14.11
CA TYR A 71 -1.71 -3.07 13.07
C TYR A 71 -0.65 -2.97 11.97
N ALA A 72 -0.48 -4.04 11.19
CA ALA A 72 0.42 -4.11 10.03
C ALA A 72 0.28 -2.92 9.06
N SER A 73 -0.96 -2.44 8.88
CA SER A 73 -1.26 -1.31 7.99
C SER A 73 -0.48 -0.04 8.36
N GLN A 74 -0.32 0.26 9.66
CA GLN A 74 0.47 1.42 10.08
C GLN A 74 1.97 1.22 9.87
N TYR A 75 2.48 0.00 10.03
CA TYR A 75 3.88 -0.31 9.72
C TYR A 75 4.17 -0.09 8.23
N VAL A 76 3.36 -0.68 7.36
CA VAL A 76 3.49 -0.54 5.89
C VAL A 76 3.37 0.93 5.50
N ALA A 77 2.36 1.62 6.02
CA ALA A 77 2.14 3.04 5.78
C ALA A 77 3.36 3.90 6.13
N ARG A 78 3.95 3.70 7.31
CA ARG A 78 5.12 4.48 7.76
C ARG A 78 6.37 4.17 6.95
N LYS A 79 6.59 2.91 6.56
CA LYS A 79 7.70 2.54 5.68
C LYS A 79 7.54 3.10 4.27
N ILE A 80 6.33 3.09 3.71
CA ILE A 80 6.05 3.74 2.42
C ILE A 80 6.27 5.24 2.54
N LEU A 81 5.73 5.88 3.59
CA LEU A 81 5.88 7.33 3.82
C LEU A 81 7.35 7.77 3.86
N SER A 82 8.21 7.01 4.55
CA SER A 82 9.64 7.33 4.63
C SER A 82 10.38 7.18 3.29
N ARG A 83 9.85 6.39 2.35
CA ARG A 83 10.39 6.21 1.00
C ARG A 83 9.84 7.25 0.02
N VAL A 84 8.55 7.54 0.06
CA VAL A 84 7.91 8.50 -0.85
C VAL A 84 8.17 9.96 -0.45
N ASN A 85 8.24 10.24 0.85
CA ASN A 85 8.53 11.56 1.39
C ASN A 85 9.53 11.49 2.57
N PRO A 86 10.83 11.34 2.29
CA PRO A 86 11.86 11.22 3.32
C PRO A 86 11.96 12.44 4.24
N THR A 87 11.63 13.63 3.74
CA THR A 87 11.57 14.85 4.59
C THR A 87 10.50 14.71 5.66
N ARG A 88 9.29 14.28 5.28
CA ARG A 88 8.20 14.03 6.23
C ARG A 88 8.51 12.84 7.16
N GLY A 89 9.09 11.76 6.63
CA GLY A 89 9.53 10.63 7.46
C GLY A 89 10.53 11.04 8.56
N ARG A 90 11.43 11.99 8.27
CA ARG A 90 12.35 12.55 9.29
C ARG A 90 11.63 13.40 10.33
N LYS A 91 10.70 14.28 9.92
CA LYS A 91 9.90 15.07 10.86
C LYS A 91 9.12 14.18 11.83
N LEU A 92 8.59 13.06 11.34
CA LEU A 92 7.92 12.03 12.12
C LEU A 92 8.86 11.05 12.84
N LYS A 93 10.19 11.26 12.75
CA LYS A 93 11.23 10.44 13.38
C LYS A 93 11.13 8.95 13.06
N ILE A 94 10.72 8.61 11.83
CA ILE A 94 10.65 7.21 11.37
C ILE A 94 12.09 6.68 11.20
N PRO A 95 12.50 5.62 11.92
CA PRO A 95 13.86 5.09 11.83
C PRO A 95 14.20 4.59 10.42
N GLY A 96 15.46 4.78 10.01
CA GLY A 96 15.95 4.38 8.69
C GLY A 96 15.56 5.33 7.54
N THR A 97 14.91 6.46 7.83
CA THR A 97 14.59 7.46 6.80
C THR A 97 15.88 8.14 6.30
N SER A 98 16.19 7.98 5.02
CA SER A 98 17.39 8.57 4.40
C SER A 98 17.26 10.09 4.24
N SER A 99 18.26 10.84 4.73
CA SER A 99 18.32 12.31 4.59
C SER A 99 18.73 12.79 3.21
N ARG A 100 19.23 11.89 2.34
CA ARG A 100 19.74 12.20 1.00
C ARG A 100 18.83 11.73 -0.14
N SER A 101 17.77 10.98 0.19
CA SER A 101 16.82 10.51 -0.83
C SER A 101 15.88 11.64 -1.25
N LYS A 102 15.61 11.75 -2.55
CA LYS A 102 14.69 12.74 -3.12
C LYS A 102 13.21 12.40 -2.90
N GLY A 103 12.90 11.20 -2.40
CA GLY A 103 11.53 10.66 -2.38
C GLY A 103 11.16 9.99 -3.70
N ARG A 104 10.00 9.35 -3.73
CA ARG A 104 9.49 8.54 -4.86
C ARG A 104 7.98 8.75 -4.97
N ASN A 105 7.41 8.61 -6.16
CA ASN A 105 5.95 8.59 -6.29
C ASN A 105 5.38 7.27 -5.75
N PHE A 106 4.15 7.30 -5.27
CA PHE A 106 3.46 6.11 -4.78
C PHE A 106 2.62 5.48 -5.90
N LEU A 107 2.67 4.15 -6.02
CA LEU A 107 1.86 3.39 -6.95
C LEU A 107 1.13 2.24 -6.22
N LEU A 108 -0.20 2.29 -6.21
CA LEU A 108 -1.04 1.14 -5.91
C LEU A 108 -1.20 0.30 -7.18
N PHE A 109 -0.63 -0.90 -7.18
CA PHE A 109 -0.66 -1.81 -8.33
C PHE A 109 -1.64 -2.96 -8.11
N ILE A 110 -2.58 -3.15 -9.04
CA ILE A 110 -3.56 -4.23 -9.04
C ILE A 110 -3.30 -5.12 -10.26
N HIS A 111 -2.95 -6.39 -10.00
CA HIS A 111 -2.66 -7.34 -11.08
C HIS A 111 -3.92 -7.87 -11.80
N GLY A 112 -3.67 -8.49 -12.95
CA GLY A 112 -4.69 -9.06 -13.82
C GLY A 112 -4.89 -10.58 -13.70
N PHE A 113 -5.59 -11.13 -14.68
CA PHE A 113 -5.88 -12.56 -14.82
C PHE A 113 -4.61 -13.42 -14.93
N ASN A 114 -4.67 -14.67 -14.45
CA ASN A 114 -3.59 -15.67 -14.60
C ASN A 114 -2.21 -15.18 -14.13
N ASN A 115 -2.16 -14.58 -12.95
CA ASN A 115 -0.92 -14.17 -12.30
C ASN A 115 -0.75 -14.93 -10.99
N ASP A 116 0.27 -15.79 -10.95
CA ASP A 116 0.81 -16.29 -9.69
C ASP A 116 1.58 -15.19 -8.94
N MET A 117 1.91 -15.41 -7.67
CA MET A 117 2.59 -14.38 -6.90
C MET A 117 3.98 -14.05 -7.44
N LYS A 118 4.68 -14.99 -8.06
CA LYS A 118 5.99 -14.68 -8.63
C LYS A 118 5.85 -13.65 -9.76
N ALA A 119 4.90 -13.85 -10.67
CA ALA A 119 4.62 -12.93 -11.76
C ALA A 119 4.20 -11.54 -11.26
N VAL A 120 3.39 -11.48 -10.20
CA VAL A 120 2.99 -10.21 -9.59
C VAL A 120 4.20 -9.47 -9.02
N LEU A 121 5.07 -10.14 -8.26
CA LEU A 121 6.25 -9.51 -7.67
C LEU A 121 7.27 -9.07 -8.73
N GLU A 122 7.50 -9.88 -9.76
CA GLU A 122 8.36 -9.48 -10.88
C GLU A 122 7.81 -8.24 -11.59
N ARG A 123 6.49 -8.18 -11.84
CA ARG A 123 5.86 -7.01 -12.45
C ARG A 123 5.98 -5.79 -11.55
N ALA A 124 5.67 -5.91 -10.26
CA ALA A 124 5.78 -4.84 -9.28
C ALA A 124 7.22 -4.33 -9.19
N HIS A 125 8.21 -5.23 -9.17
CA HIS A 125 9.63 -4.88 -9.17
C HIS A 125 10.02 -4.09 -10.41
N ASN A 126 9.62 -4.57 -11.59
CA ASN A 126 9.92 -3.91 -12.83
C ASN A 126 9.30 -2.51 -12.87
N LEU A 127 8.09 -2.32 -12.33
CA LEU A 127 7.48 -1.01 -12.18
C LEU A 127 8.29 -0.11 -11.23
N GLU A 128 8.69 -0.62 -10.06
CA GLU A 128 9.53 0.13 -9.11
C GLU A 128 10.85 0.57 -9.75
N THR A 129 11.52 -0.30 -10.51
CA THR A 129 12.83 -0.02 -11.11
C THR A 129 12.72 0.89 -12.33
N LEU A 130 11.75 0.64 -13.23
CA LEU A 130 11.63 1.37 -14.48
C LEU A 130 11.15 2.80 -14.29
N TYR A 131 10.23 3.03 -13.36
CA TYR A 131 9.57 4.33 -13.18
C TYR A 131 9.99 5.06 -11.89
N ASP A 132 10.90 4.48 -11.12
CA ASP A 132 11.33 4.99 -9.82
C ASP A 132 10.16 5.31 -8.86
N VAL A 133 9.22 4.38 -8.75
CA VAL A 133 8.04 4.50 -7.88
C VAL A 133 8.09 3.50 -6.71
N GLU A 134 7.45 3.84 -5.59
CA GLU A 134 7.22 2.92 -4.47
C GLU A 134 5.92 2.16 -4.69
N VAL A 135 6.00 0.83 -4.82
CA VAL A 135 4.82 0.01 -5.14
C VAL A 135 4.22 -0.62 -3.90
N LEU A 136 2.91 -0.45 -3.74
CA LEU A 136 2.04 -1.31 -2.95
C LEU A 136 1.24 -2.21 -3.91
N ALA A 137 1.53 -3.50 -3.91
CA ALA A 137 0.78 -4.45 -4.74
C ALA A 137 -0.45 -4.96 -3.98
N PHE A 138 -1.64 -4.73 -4.51
CA PHE A 138 -2.84 -5.47 -4.08
C PHE A 138 -2.99 -6.75 -4.91
N THR A 139 -3.16 -7.87 -4.22
CA THR A 139 -3.21 -9.18 -4.86
C THR A 139 -4.42 -9.98 -4.42
N TRP A 140 -5.00 -10.69 -5.39
CA TRP A 140 -6.16 -11.54 -5.23
C TRP A 140 -5.91 -12.88 -5.93
N PRO A 141 -6.58 -13.99 -5.54
CA PRO A 141 -6.40 -15.29 -6.20
C PRO A 141 -6.71 -15.25 -7.70
N ALA A 142 -5.67 -15.30 -8.54
CA ALA A 142 -5.77 -15.29 -10.00
C ALA A 142 -4.95 -16.43 -10.61
N ASN A 143 -5.22 -17.66 -10.17
CA ASN A 143 -4.30 -18.77 -10.39
C ASN A 143 -4.43 -19.43 -11.76
N GLY A 144 -5.34 -18.97 -12.63
CA GLY A 144 -5.38 -19.21 -14.09
C GLY A 144 -4.88 -20.55 -14.66
N GLY A 145 -4.90 -21.65 -13.89
CA GLY A 145 -3.93 -22.73 -14.08
C GLY A 145 -4.59 -24.05 -14.47
N GLY A 146 -4.81 -24.25 -15.77
CA GLY A 146 -5.17 -25.52 -16.38
C GLY A 146 -5.44 -25.41 -17.88
N LEU A 147 -5.34 -26.53 -18.61
CA LEU A 147 -5.60 -26.72 -20.06
C LEU A 147 -7.00 -26.28 -20.55
N ALA A 148 -7.85 -25.73 -19.69
CA ALA A 148 -9.21 -25.32 -19.98
C ALA A 148 -9.37 -23.79 -19.77
N GLY A 149 -8.83 -23.01 -20.72
CA GLY A 149 -8.75 -21.54 -20.63
C GLY A 149 -10.06 -20.81 -20.31
N VAL A 150 -11.22 -21.35 -20.70
CA VAL A 150 -12.53 -20.76 -20.38
C VAL A 150 -12.95 -21.02 -18.94
N ALA A 151 -12.64 -22.21 -18.38
CA ALA A 151 -12.99 -22.57 -17.02
C ALA A 151 -12.13 -21.82 -15.99
N SER A 152 -10.83 -21.69 -16.27
CA SER A 152 -9.92 -20.88 -15.46
C SER A 152 -10.29 -19.40 -15.49
N TYR A 153 -10.66 -18.86 -16.66
CA TYR A 153 -11.17 -17.49 -16.78
C TYR A 153 -12.45 -17.24 -15.97
N LYS A 154 -13.42 -18.16 -16.02
CA LYS A 154 -14.65 -18.05 -15.21
C LYS A 154 -14.36 -18.12 -13.71
N SER A 155 -13.41 -18.96 -13.28
CA SER A 155 -13.04 -19.05 -11.87
C SER A 155 -12.36 -17.77 -11.38
N ASP A 156 -11.35 -17.29 -12.09
CA ASP A 156 -10.66 -16.04 -11.74
C ASP A 156 -11.61 -14.84 -11.79
N LYS A 157 -12.60 -14.83 -12.68
CA LYS A 157 -13.65 -13.79 -12.69
C LYS A 157 -14.53 -13.83 -11.43
N ARG A 158 -14.80 -15.02 -10.87
CA ARG A 158 -15.53 -15.16 -9.58
C ARG A 158 -14.66 -14.69 -8.42
N ASP A 159 -13.39 -15.08 -8.40
CA ASP A 159 -12.46 -14.69 -7.34
C ASP A 159 -12.17 -13.19 -7.36
N ALA A 160 -12.03 -12.60 -8.55
CA ALA A 160 -11.98 -11.15 -8.73
C ALA A 160 -13.25 -10.51 -8.16
N LYS A 161 -14.44 -10.96 -8.57
CA LYS A 161 -15.69 -10.40 -8.07
C LYS A 161 -15.79 -10.50 -6.53
N ALA A 162 -15.40 -11.63 -5.93
CA ALA A 162 -15.36 -11.81 -4.49
C ALA A 162 -14.35 -10.88 -3.79
N SER A 163 -13.28 -10.49 -4.49
CA SER A 163 -12.23 -9.61 -3.98
C SER A 163 -12.55 -8.11 -4.08
N THR A 164 -13.70 -7.74 -4.65
CA THR A 164 -14.11 -6.33 -4.82
C THR A 164 -14.13 -5.60 -3.49
N GLY A 165 -14.71 -6.20 -2.44
CA GLY A 165 -14.77 -5.59 -1.11
C GLY A 165 -13.40 -5.52 -0.43
N ALA A 166 -12.49 -6.44 -0.73
CA ALA A 166 -11.10 -6.36 -0.25
C ALA A 166 -10.37 -5.17 -0.88
N LEU A 167 -10.54 -4.96 -2.20
CA LEU A 167 -9.99 -3.78 -2.87
C LEU A 167 -10.57 -2.49 -2.29
N ASP A 168 -11.89 -2.42 -2.08
CA ASP A 168 -12.54 -1.24 -1.49
C ASP A 168 -11.97 -0.90 -0.11
N ARG A 169 -11.80 -1.90 0.75
CA ARG A 169 -11.11 -1.74 2.04
C ARG A 169 -9.68 -1.23 1.87
N VAL A 170 -8.93 -1.73 0.89
CA VAL A 170 -7.56 -1.21 0.63
C VAL A 170 -7.60 0.26 0.25
N LEU A 171 -8.52 0.69 -0.63
CA LEU A 171 -8.66 2.10 -1.00
C LEU A 171 -9.04 2.97 0.20
N GLU A 172 -9.98 2.51 1.02
CA GLU A 172 -10.38 3.19 2.26
C GLU A 172 -9.19 3.35 3.23
N TYR A 173 -8.40 2.29 3.43
CA TYR A 173 -7.22 2.34 4.28
C TYR A 173 -6.13 3.27 3.72
N VAL A 174 -5.88 3.24 2.41
CA VAL A 174 -4.94 4.17 1.77
C VAL A 174 -5.38 5.62 1.99
N GLN A 175 -6.67 5.92 1.78
CA GLN A 175 -7.23 7.25 2.05
C GLN A 175 -7.03 7.67 3.51
N LYS A 176 -7.45 6.82 4.44
CA LYS A 176 -7.39 7.08 5.88
C LYS A 176 -5.96 7.34 6.33
N ILE A 177 -5.00 6.55 5.84
CA ILE A 177 -3.58 6.70 6.17
C ILE A 177 -3.02 8.01 5.61
N LEU A 178 -3.32 8.35 4.37
CA LEU A 178 -2.88 9.62 3.77
C LEU A 178 -3.42 10.82 4.55
N GLN A 179 -4.69 10.77 4.96
CA GLN A 179 -5.31 11.79 5.81
C GLN A 179 -4.63 11.90 7.18
N ILE A 180 -4.36 10.78 7.86
CA ILE A 180 -3.66 10.76 9.15
C ILE A 180 -2.28 11.42 9.02
N PHE A 181 -1.49 11.03 8.02
CA PHE A 181 -0.15 11.60 7.84
C PHE A 181 -0.16 13.07 7.43
N ASN A 182 -1.16 13.50 6.65
CA ASN A 182 -1.33 14.91 6.35
C ASN A 182 -1.66 15.71 7.61
N GLN A 183 -2.56 15.19 8.44
CA GLN A 183 -2.95 15.82 9.70
C GLN A 183 -1.78 15.93 10.68
N GLU A 184 -1.02 14.83 10.87
CA GLU A 184 0.19 14.83 11.71
C GLU A 184 1.22 15.87 11.23
N ALA A 185 1.42 15.98 9.91
CA ALA A 185 2.34 16.95 9.34
C ALA A 185 1.86 18.39 9.58
N ILE A 186 0.59 18.68 9.33
CA ILE A 186 -0.01 20.00 9.58
C ILE A 186 0.13 20.39 11.05
N ASP A 187 -0.10 19.45 11.97
CA ASP A 187 0.00 19.75 13.41
C ASP A 187 1.43 20.03 13.87
N LEU A 188 2.43 19.39 13.27
CA LEU A 188 3.83 19.73 13.49
C LEU A 188 4.16 21.14 12.97
N VAL A 189 3.75 21.46 11.75
CA VAL A 189 3.99 22.78 11.15
C VAL A 189 3.27 23.89 11.92
N ARG A 190 2.06 23.62 12.44
CA ARG A 190 1.34 24.55 13.33
C ARG A 190 2.11 24.81 14.62
N LYS A 191 2.70 23.78 15.24
CA LYS A 191 3.53 23.93 16.43
C LYS A 191 4.77 24.80 16.13
N GLU A 192 5.45 24.54 15.02
CA GLU A 192 6.59 25.35 14.57
C GLU A 192 6.21 26.81 14.32
N ALA A 193 5.07 27.05 13.65
CA ALA A 193 4.56 28.38 13.35
C ALA A 193 4.32 29.20 14.62
N ARG A 194 3.69 28.58 15.64
CA ARG A 194 3.43 29.22 16.94
C ARG A 194 4.71 29.58 17.69
N VAL A 195 5.74 28.74 17.62
CA VAL A 195 7.05 29.04 18.22
C VAL A 195 7.74 30.18 17.47
N LYS A 196 7.65 30.19 16.13
CA LYS A 196 8.34 31.18 15.29
C LYS A 196 7.66 32.56 15.29
N TYR A 197 6.34 32.61 15.43
CA TYR A 197 5.53 33.83 15.33
C TYR A 197 4.47 33.89 16.44
N PRO A 198 4.85 33.95 17.73
CA PRO A 198 3.94 33.72 18.87
C PRO A 198 2.71 34.63 18.91
N ASN A 199 2.82 35.88 18.43
CA ASN A 199 1.76 36.88 18.52
C ASN A 199 1.28 37.39 17.14
N ASP A 200 1.58 36.66 16.06
CA ASP A 200 1.27 37.11 14.69
C ASP A 200 0.55 36.00 13.91
N PRO A 201 -0.79 35.90 14.04
CA PRO A 201 -1.59 34.86 13.39
C PRO A 201 -1.47 34.87 11.86
N GLU A 202 -1.29 36.04 11.24
CA GLU A 202 -1.13 36.15 9.79
C GLU A 202 0.19 35.52 9.33
N LYS A 203 1.30 35.81 10.02
CA LYS A 203 2.59 35.15 9.72
C LYS A 203 2.55 33.67 10.03
N GLN A 204 1.83 33.22 11.07
CA GLN A 204 1.62 31.79 11.31
C GLN A 204 0.91 31.12 10.12
N ASN A 205 -0.21 31.68 9.67
CA ASN A 205 -0.99 31.13 8.55
C ASN A 205 -0.18 31.11 7.26
N ARG A 206 0.55 32.19 6.95
CA ARG A 206 1.42 32.26 5.77
C ARG A 206 2.54 31.23 5.83
N TYR A 207 3.16 31.03 6.99
CA TYR A 207 4.18 30.00 7.19
C TYR A 207 3.61 28.60 7.00
N ILE A 208 2.44 28.30 7.60
CA ILE A 208 1.78 27.00 7.44
C ILE A 208 1.49 26.73 5.97
N ALA A 209 0.87 27.66 5.25
CA ALA A 209 0.56 27.51 3.82
C ALA A 209 1.83 27.25 3.00
N THR A 210 2.89 28.04 3.22
CA THR A 210 4.17 27.92 2.49
C THR A 210 4.87 26.58 2.76
N VAL A 211 4.84 26.09 4.00
CA VAL A 211 5.50 24.83 4.35
C VAL A 211 4.69 23.64 3.86
N VAL A 212 3.36 23.65 4.04
CA VAL A 212 2.49 22.55 3.61
C VAL A 212 2.56 22.34 2.09
N ASP A 213 2.55 23.42 1.31
CA ASP A 213 2.69 23.38 -0.15
C ASP A 213 4.00 22.70 -0.58
N LYS A 214 5.11 22.98 0.11
CA LYS A 214 6.42 22.36 -0.16
C LYS A 214 6.54 20.92 0.37
N ASP A 215 5.73 20.53 1.34
CA ASP A 215 5.88 19.28 2.09
C ASP A 215 5.21 18.08 1.40
N CYS A 216 4.51 18.24 0.26
CA CYS A 216 3.86 17.14 -0.48
C CYS A 216 4.38 16.96 -1.92
N PRO A 217 5.65 16.56 -2.10
CA PRO A 217 6.29 16.54 -3.43
C PRO A 217 6.04 15.27 -4.25
N PHE A 218 5.17 14.35 -3.79
CA PHE A 218 4.95 13.06 -4.43
C PHE A 218 3.51 12.91 -4.89
N THR A 219 3.31 12.14 -5.96
CA THR A 219 1.99 11.77 -6.47
C THR A 219 1.56 10.40 -5.96
N VAL A 220 0.26 10.21 -5.80
CA VAL A 220 -0.41 8.96 -5.47
C VAL A 220 -1.10 8.45 -6.73
N ASN A 221 -0.67 7.28 -7.22
CA ASN A 221 -1.12 6.74 -8.50
C ASN A 221 -1.72 5.35 -8.29
N ALA A 222 -2.66 4.96 -9.16
CA ALA A 222 -3.17 3.61 -9.24
C ALA A 222 -2.97 3.04 -10.64
N MET A 223 -2.60 1.76 -10.72
CA MET A 223 -2.57 1.00 -11.97
C MET A 223 -3.40 -0.27 -11.82
N PHE A 224 -4.40 -0.39 -12.69
CA PHE A 224 -5.24 -1.57 -12.81
C PHE A 224 -4.89 -2.29 -14.11
N HIS A 225 -4.45 -3.55 -14.01
CA HIS A 225 -4.00 -4.32 -15.16
C HIS A 225 -5.00 -5.43 -15.51
N SER A 226 -5.46 -5.50 -16.77
CA SER A 226 -6.32 -6.57 -17.28
C SER A 226 -7.56 -6.81 -16.38
N MET A 227 -7.71 -7.98 -15.76
CA MET A 227 -8.82 -8.29 -14.82
C MET A 227 -8.83 -7.40 -13.57
N GLY A 228 -7.74 -6.69 -13.27
CA GLY A 228 -7.74 -5.59 -12.30
C GLY A 228 -8.69 -4.45 -12.71
N ASN A 229 -8.85 -4.18 -14.01
CA ASN A 229 -9.85 -3.22 -14.52
C ASN A 229 -11.27 -3.71 -14.26
N TYR A 230 -11.51 -5.02 -14.38
CA TYR A 230 -12.79 -5.64 -14.05
C TYR A 230 -13.11 -5.47 -12.57
N LEU A 231 -12.11 -5.69 -11.70
CA LEU A 231 -12.23 -5.46 -10.26
C LEU A 231 -12.60 -4.01 -9.95
N TYR A 232 -11.90 -3.06 -10.58
CA TYR A 232 -12.17 -1.63 -10.41
C TYR A 232 -13.56 -1.22 -10.91
N LYS A 233 -14.00 -1.71 -12.08
CA LYS A 233 -15.36 -1.52 -12.58
C LYS A 233 -16.41 -1.97 -11.56
N HIS A 234 -16.24 -3.16 -10.98
CA HIS A 234 -17.20 -3.69 -10.03
C HIS A 234 -17.21 -2.94 -8.70
N LEU A 235 -16.06 -2.41 -8.28
CA LEU A 235 -15.96 -1.52 -7.14
C LEU A 235 -16.77 -0.24 -7.39
N LEU A 236 -16.59 0.42 -8.53
CA LEU A 236 -17.31 1.66 -8.88
C LEU A 236 -18.83 1.48 -9.02
N LEU A 237 -19.30 0.26 -9.31
CA LEU A 237 -20.73 -0.06 -9.37
C LEU A 237 -21.35 -0.30 -7.98
N SER A 238 -20.53 -0.46 -6.94
CA SER A 238 -21.03 -0.66 -5.59
C SER A 238 -21.43 0.68 -4.96
N SER A 239 -22.54 0.69 -4.21
CA SER A 239 -23.06 1.89 -3.53
C SER A 239 -22.31 2.22 -2.23
N SER A 240 -21.37 1.37 -1.81
CA SER A 240 -20.47 1.56 -0.67
C SER A 240 -19.19 2.18 -1.17
N SER A 241 -18.98 3.47 -0.92
CA SER A 241 -17.98 4.24 -1.68
C SER A 241 -16.82 4.73 -0.81
N GLY A 242 -16.13 3.82 -0.11
CA GLY A 242 -14.79 4.11 0.42
C GLY A 242 -13.82 4.41 -0.73
N GLY A 243 -13.89 3.62 -1.80
CA GLY A 243 -13.11 3.82 -3.02
C GLY A 243 -13.54 4.96 -3.96
N ALA A 244 -14.56 5.75 -3.61
CA ALA A 244 -14.86 7.01 -4.31
C ALA A 244 -14.10 8.22 -3.75
N GLY A 245 -13.25 8.01 -2.73
CA GLY A 245 -12.30 9.02 -2.33
C GLY A 245 -11.42 9.42 -3.52
N LEU A 246 -11.32 10.72 -3.80
CA LEU A 246 -10.41 11.29 -4.81
C LEU A 246 -8.95 11.19 -4.31
N ILE A 247 -8.45 9.96 -4.15
CA ILE A 247 -7.14 9.68 -3.55
C ILE A 247 -5.99 9.67 -4.55
N PHE A 248 -6.29 9.44 -5.84
CA PHE A 248 -5.27 9.28 -6.86
C PHE A 248 -5.16 10.51 -7.75
N ASP A 249 -3.94 10.96 -7.97
CA ASP A 249 -3.60 11.96 -8.99
C ASP A 249 -3.75 11.36 -10.39
N ASN A 250 -3.40 10.08 -10.55
CA ASN A 250 -3.52 9.37 -11.83
C ASN A 250 -4.08 7.95 -11.64
N VAL A 251 -4.98 7.55 -12.54
CA VAL A 251 -5.50 6.19 -12.65
C VAL A 251 -5.15 5.65 -14.04
N VAL A 252 -4.32 4.60 -14.08
CA VAL A 252 -3.88 3.94 -15.31
C VAL A 252 -4.64 2.63 -15.48
N LEU A 253 -5.42 2.54 -16.56
CA LEU A 253 -6.09 1.31 -16.97
C LEU A 253 -5.25 0.63 -18.06
N ALA A 254 -4.51 -0.41 -17.67
CA ALA A 254 -3.63 -1.13 -18.58
C ALA A 254 -4.34 -2.37 -19.16
N ALA A 255 -4.28 -2.52 -20.49
CA ALA A 255 -4.72 -3.73 -21.19
C ALA A 255 -3.78 -4.91 -20.90
N ALA A 256 -4.23 -6.13 -21.24
CA ALA A 256 -3.48 -7.37 -21.07
C ALA A 256 -2.37 -7.54 -22.11
#